data_AF-A0A0D9XNF5-F1
#
_entry.id   AF-A0A0D9XNF5-F1
#
_cell.length_a   1.000
_cell.length_b   1.000
_cell.length_c   1.000
_cell.angle_alpha   90.00
_cell.angle_beta   90.00
_cell.angle_gamma   90.00
#
_symmetry.space_group_name_H-M   'P 1'
#
loop_
_entity.id
_entity.type
_entity.pdbx_description
1 polymer ?
#
loop_
_entity_poly.entity_id
_entity_poly.type
_entity_poly.pdbx_seq_one_letter_code
_entity_poly.pdbx_strand_id
1 'polypeptide(L)'
;MAASFHKLHRFKGKSVYRDVHKQRRSKTHSGANNQTRQGSVASDLSMDAGDDISETSPEHLVLVHGAGHGAWCWFRLLYLLQNSGHRVSTIDLAGAAGSLVDPNDVRSFDDYIAPLLNLMAALPDGEKVILVGHSAGGLSVTHAMHLFGDRIKQAIFIAAAMLQFGFQTEQDIKDCVPDLSEHGDVYDLTFGLGDDHPPTSVAIRKEFQRIILYQQSPQEDSALASILLRSWPTALTTARFGSADGVESAIDRVRRVYIKTVNDRMVKPEQQEAMIRRWPPSEVMTIDTDHSPFFSAPEHLCALILKSLRRDHMGMAKEHLVLVHGEGHGAWCWFKLRWLFESSGYRVTCIDLAGGGVDPTDPNTVLSFEQYDKPLLDLISAMPEGEKVILIGHGTGGLSLIHAMHQFVDRIKQAIFVAATMLPFGLQTDEDKKDGLPTLPENEIDLTFGTGADNPPTTAALRPEFQRERLSQQSPEEESVLASMLMRPWPVTAISTASFEGDDERLNRIKRVFIKTERDHMLDPQQQDSMIKKWPPSEVLEIDTDHSPFFSAPEQLFNLIVKSL
;
A
#
# COMPACT_ATOMS: atom_id res chain seq x y z
N MET A 1 -34.98 -67.22 3.82
CA MET A 1 -34.45 -67.94 2.63
C MET A 1 -33.03 -67.48 2.40
N ALA A 2 -32.13 -68.46 2.22
CA ALA A 2 -30.71 -68.36 1.85
C ALA A 2 -30.48 -67.53 0.55
N ALA A 3 -29.30 -67.15 0.07
CA ALA A 3 -27.89 -67.51 0.30
C ALA A 3 -27.03 -66.40 -0.38
N SER A 4 -25.91 -65.94 0.22
CA SER A 4 -24.51 -66.27 -0.12
C SER A 4 -23.92 -65.69 -1.42
N PHE A 5 -22.77 -65.00 -1.32
CA PHE A 5 -21.44 -65.29 -1.94
C PHE A 5 -20.40 -64.27 -1.41
N HIS A 6 -19.57 -64.63 -0.41
CA HIS A 6 -18.12 -65.00 -0.46
C HIS A 6 -17.11 -63.83 -0.67
N LYS A 7 -16.31 -63.44 0.34
CA LYS A 7 -14.93 -63.91 0.73
C LYS A 7 -13.84 -63.43 -0.27
N LEU A 8 -12.62 -62.98 0.05
CA LEU A 8 -11.76 -62.93 1.24
C LEU A 8 -10.55 -62.02 0.89
N HIS A 9 -9.97 -61.26 1.84
CA HIS A 9 -8.55 -61.35 2.24
C HIS A 9 -8.17 -60.29 3.29
N ARG A 10 -7.75 -60.76 4.47
CA ARG A 10 -6.96 -60.04 5.49
C ARG A 10 -5.48 -60.10 5.08
N PHE A 11 -4.68 -59.10 5.46
CA PHE A 11 -3.58 -59.24 6.45
C PHE A 11 -2.88 -57.90 6.77
N LYS A 12 -2.93 -57.53 8.07
CA LYS A 12 -1.95 -56.88 8.97
C LYS A 12 -0.95 -55.82 8.44
N GLY A 13 -1.13 -54.59 8.94
CA GLY A 13 -0.31 -54.01 10.01
C GLY A 13 1.02 -53.30 9.64
N LYS A 14 1.13 -52.01 9.98
CA LYS A 14 1.98 -51.48 11.06
C LYS A 14 1.94 -49.95 11.11
N SER A 15 1.82 -49.46 12.34
CA SER A 15 2.05 -48.08 12.80
C SER A 15 3.50 -47.66 12.59
N VAL A 16 3.73 -46.44 12.10
CA VAL A 16 5.01 -45.72 12.25
C VAL A 16 4.71 -44.23 12.44
N TYR A 17 4.82 -43.76 13.69
CA TYR A 17 5.05 -42.36 14.06
C TYR A 17 6.02 -42.37 15.25
N ARG A 18 6.99 -41.43 15.23
CA ARG A 18 8.03 -41.10 16.23
C ARG A 18 9.32 -41.94 16.22
N ASP A 19 10.42 -41.29 15.83
CA ASP A 19 11.45 -40.77 16.76
C ASP A 19 12.74 -40.47 15.99
N VAL A 20 13.17 -39.19 15.91
CA VAL A 20 14.60 -38.83 15.91
C VAL A 20 14.78 -37.44 16.54
N HIS A 21 15.10 -37.42 17.83
CA HIS A 21 15.83 -36.31 18.45
C HIS A 21 17.01 -36.89 19.22
N LYS A 22 18.12 -36.14 19.23
CA LYS A 22 19.44 -36.37 19.85
C LYS A 22 20.47 -37.10 18.99
N GLN A 23 21.41 -36.32 18.45
CA GLN A 23 22.83 -36.43 18.79
C GLN A 23 23.62 -35.29 18.14
N ARG A 24 24.20 -34.39 18.94
CA ARG A 24 25.66 -34.19 19.05
C ARG A 24 25.98 -33.04 20.01
N ARG A 25 26.57 -33.41 21.14
CA ARG A 25 27.28 -32.52 22.05
C ARG A 25 28.79 -32.70 21.83
N SER A 26 29.50 -31.60 22.09
CA SER A 26 30.90 -31.45 22.46
C SER A 26 31.99 -31.79 21.44
N LYS A 27 32.82 -30.79 21.15
CA LYS A 27 34.22 -30.79 21.60
C LYS A 27 34.62 -29.36 22.01
N THR A 28 35.04 -29.23 23.27
CA THR A 28 35.79 -28.12 23.84
C THR A 28 37.27 -28.49 23.88
N HIS A 29 38.15 -27.52 23.63
CA HIS A 29 39.55 -27.35 24.10
C HIS A 29 40.15 -26.26 23.19
N SER A 30 40.98 -25.31 23.60
CA SER A 30 41.54 -24.84 24.88
C SER A 30 42.35 -23.59 24.49
N GLY A 31 42.40 -22.58 25.36
CA GLY A 31 43.01 -21.28 25.04
C GLY A 31 44.53 -21.27 24.86
N ALA A 32 45.02 -20.18 24.26
CA ALA A 32 46.35 -19.64 24.51
C ALA A 32 46.37 -18.14 24.15
N ASN A 33 46.79 -17.33 25.12
CA ASN A 33 47.20 -15.93 24.97
C ASN A 33 48.35 -15.80 23.96
N ASN A 34 48.37 -14.70 23.19
CA ASN A 34 49.59 -13.91 23.08
C ASN A 34 49.31 -12.48 22.56
N GLN A 35 49.74 -11.51 23.35
CA GLN A 35 49.94 -10.12 22.94
C GLN A 35 51.25 -10.02 22.14
N THR A 36 51.24 -9.31 21.02
CA THR A 36 52.41 -8.53 20.56
C THR A 36 51.96 -7.38 19.67
N ARG A 37 52.52 -6.20 19.97
CA ARG A 37 52.34 -4.90 19.30
C ARG A 37 53.23 -4.77 18.05
N GLN A 38 52.92 -3.72 17.26
CA GLN A 38 53.64 -3.08 16.14
C GLN A 38 53.36 -3.73 14.77
N GLY A 39 52.87 -3.07 13.72
CA GLY A 39 52.56 -1.66 13.45
C GLY A 39 53.03 -1.31 12.03
N SER A 40 52.14 -0.93 11.11
CA SER A 40 52.39 0.10 10.06
C SER A 40 51.19 0.28 9.11
N VAL A 41 50.64 1.50 9.15
CA VAL A 41 50.22 2.36 8.03
C VAL A 41 49.27 1.79 6.96
N ALA A 42 48.01 2.22 7.03
CA ALA A 42 47.29 2.75 5.86
C ALA A 42 46.28 3.80 6.35
N SER A 43 46.38 4.98 5.76
CA SER A 43 45.56 6.17 5.99
C SER A 43 44.19 6.00 5.34
N ASP A 44 43.11 6.03 6.14
CA ASP A 44 41.76 6.22 5.62
C ASP A 44 41.26 7.62 5.95
N LEU A 45 40.86 8.28 4.86
CA LEU A 45 40.25 9.60 4.80
C LEU A 45 38.91 9.57 5.54
N SER A 46 38.80 10.43 6.53
CA SER A 46 37.54 10.83 7.14
C SER A 46 36.68 11.54 6.09
N MET A 47 35.58 10.91 5.68
CA MET A 47 34.45 11.60 5.07
C MET A 47 33.30 11.62 6.06
N ASP A 48 32.98 12.84 6.45
CA ASP A 48 31.88 13.28 7.27
C ASP A 48 30.56 12.78 6.64
N ALA A 49 29.92 11.80 7.28
CA ALA A 49 28.59 11.34 6.91
C ALA A 49 27.58 12.36 7.44
N GLY A 50 27.29 13.37 6.63
CA GLY A 50 26.08 14.17 6.77
C GLY A 50 24.89 13.35 6.31
N ASP A 51 24.31 12.57 7.21
CA ASP A 51 22.97 12.00 7.06
C ASP A 51 21.99 12.92 7.80
N ASP A 52 21.19 13.66 7.03
CA ASP A 52 19.90 14.15 7.51
C ASP A 52 18.93 14.18 6.32
N ILE A 53 18.50 12.98 5.91
CA ILE A 53 17.34 12.76 5.05
C ILE A 53 16.18 12.44 5.99
N SER A 54 15.15 13.28 6.02
CA SER A 54 13.94 13.01 6.80
C SER A 54 13.10 11.91 6.14
N GLU A 55 13.58 10.67 6.20
CA GLU A 55 12.75 9.47 6.15
C GLU A 55 11.74 9.55 7.31
N THR A 56 10.48 9.17 7.09
CA THR A 56 9.60 8.95 8.24
C THR A 56 10.19 7.79 9.03
N SER A 57 10.74 8.08 10.21
CA SER A 57 11.38 7.10 11.09
C SER A 57 10.52 5.84 11.22
N PRO A 58 11.10 4.63 11.15
CA PRO A 58 10.37 3.38 11.35
C PRO A 58 9.54 3.38 12.64
N GLU A 59 8.24 3.55 12.49
CA GLU A 59 7.32 3.50 13.63
C GLU A 59 7.07 2.07 14.11
N HIS A 60 6.72 1.92 15.39
CA HIS A 60 6.26 0.66 15.97
C HIS A 60 4.74 0.68 16.13
N LEU A 61 4.03 -0.12 15.33
CA LEU A 61 2.59 -0.30 15.38
C LEU A 61 2.22 -1.53 16.22
N VAL A 62 1.27 -1.37 17.12
CA VAL A 62 0.72 -2.46 17.93
C VAL A 62 -0.76 -2.64 17.58
N LEU A 63 -1.10 -3.78 16.97
CA LEU A 63 -2.43 -4.08 16.45
C LEU A 63 -3.24 -4.89 17.47
N VAL A 64 -4.41 -4.37 17.84
CA VAL A 64 -5.29 -4.90 18.89
C VAL A 64 -6.61 -5.32 18.26
N HIS A 65 -6.90 -6.63 18.31
CA HIS A 65 -8.06 -7.23 17.67
C HIS A 65 -9.39 -6.92 18.40
N GLY A 66 -10.50 -7.07 17.67
CA GLY A 66 -11.86 -7.00 18.20
C GLY A 66 -12.31 -8.25 18.95
N ALA A 67 -13.53 -8.22 19.48
CA ALA A 67 -14.14 -9.35 20.17
C ALA A 67 -14.20 -10.60 19.27
N GLY A 68 -13.87 -11.76 19.83
CA GLY A 68 -13.86 -13.07 19.17
C GLY A 68 -12.73 -13.31 18.18
N HIS A 69 -12.03 -12.26 17.75
CA HIS A 69 -10.83 -12.35 16.92
C HIS A 69 -9.57 -12.62 17.78
N GLY A 70 -8.44 -12.78 17.11
CA GLY A 70 -7.11 -12.89 17.71
C GLY A 70 -6.07 -12.23 16.82
N ALA A 71 -4.78 -12.32 17.17
CA ALA A 71 -3.69 -11.73 16.39
C ALA A 71 -3.68 -12.18 14.91
N TRP A 72 -4.22 -13.37 14.64
CA TRP A 72 -4.36 -13.97 13.31
C TRP A 72 -5.14 -13.10 12.32
N CYS A 73 -6.09 -12.27 12.75
CA CYS A 73 -6.89 -11.47 11.80
C CYS A 73 -6.05 -10.42 11.07
N TRP A 74 -4.91 -10.06 11.63
CA TRP A 74 -4.02 -9.04 11.10
C TRP A 74 -2.99 -9.56 10.10
N PHE A 75 -2.98 -10.85 9.74
CA PHE A 75 -1.84 -11.43 9.01
C PHE A 75 -1.48 -10.70 7.69
N ARG A 76 -2.49 -10.26 6.92
CA ARG A 76 -2.26 -9.46 5.69
C ARG A 76 -1.73 -8.07 6.01
N LEU A 77 -2.38 -7.38 6.96
CA LEU A 77 -1.99 -6.03 7.35
C LEU A 77 -0.60 -5.99 8.00
N LEU A 78 -0.25 -7.01 8.79
CA LEU A 78 1.07 -7.23 9.36
C LEU A 78 2.13 -7.25 8.26
N TYR A 79 1.92 -8.08 7.23
CA TYR A 79 2.83 -8.16 6.09
C TYR A 79 2.97 -6.81 5.35
N LEU A 80 1.85 -6.16 5.04
CA LEU A 80 1.84 -4.89 4.30
C LEU A 80 2.55 -3.76 5.06
N LEU A 81 2.29 -3.63 6.37
CA LEU A 81 2.92 -2.61 7.21
C LEU A 81 4.41 -2.88 7.44
N GLN A 82 4.82 -4.15 7.58
CA GLN A 82 6.23 -4.53 7.66
C GLN A 82 6.97 -4.25 6.35
N ASN A 83 6.34 -4.56 5.22
CA ASN A 83 6.90 -4.26 3.90
C ASN A 83 6.98 -2.76 3.61
N SER A 84 6.22 -1.95 4.36
CA SER A 84 6.29 -0.48 4.35
C SER A 84 7.39 0.08 5.29
N GLY A 85 8.25 -0.78 5.85
CA GLY A 85 9.38 -0.37 6.69
C GLY A 85 9.06 -0.20 8.18
N HIS A 86 7.86 -0.54 8.63
CA HIS A 86 7.45 -0.38 10.03
C HIS A 86 7.65 -1.65 10.86
N ARG A 87 7.91 -1.47 12.16
CA ARG A 87 7.85 -2.57 13.12
C ARG A 87 6.39 -2.78 13.51
N VAL A 88 5.92 -4.03 13.50
CA VAL A 88 4.52 -4.35 13.81
C VAL A 88 4.46 -5.48 14.82
N SER A 89 3.74 -5.25 15.91
CA SER A 89 3.40 -6.26 16.91
C SER A 89 1.90 -6.53 16.85
N THR A 90 1.52 -7.79 16.67
CA THR A 90 0.15 -8.26 16.83
C THR A 90 0.07 -9.03 18.15
N ILE A 91 -1.00 -8.83 18.91
CA ILE A 91 -1.17 -9.47 20.23
C ILE A 91 -2.47 -10.25 20.27
N ASP A 92 -2.49 -11.34 21.04
CA ASP A 92 -3.70 -12.03 21.46
C ASP A 92 -4.08 -11.56 22.87
N LEU A 93 -5.26 -10.97 23.01
CA LEU A 93 -5.85 -10.63 24.31
C LEU A 93 -6.30 -11.92 25.03
N ALA A 94 -6.54 -11.85 26.34
CA ALA A 94 -6.91 -13.05 27.10
C ALA A 94 -8.25 -13.62 26.60
N GLY A 95 -8.31 -14.95 26.37
CA GLY A 95 -9.48 -15.60 25.78
C GLY A 95 -9.49 -15.64 24.24
N ALA A 96 -8.58 -14.95 23.55
CA ALA A 96 -8.47 -15.00 22.09
C ALA A 96 -7.92 -16.35 21.58
N ALA A 97 -7.93 -16.56 20.27
CA ALA A 97 -7.53 -17.83 19.65
C ALA A 97 -6.09 -18.25 19.96
N GLY A 98 -5.13 -17.31 19.99
CA GLY A 98 -3.75 -17.58 20.38
C GLY A 98 -3.49 -17.56 21.89
N SER A 99 -4.51 -17.27 22.71
CA SER A 99 -4.39 -17.24 24.16
C SER A 99 -4.50 -18.64 24.78
N LEU A 100 -3.70 -18.90 25.82
CA LEU A 100 -3.82 -20.08 26.68
C LEU A 100 -4.91 -19.95 27.75
N VAL A 101 -5.48 -18.75 27.91
CA VAL A 101 -6.55 -18.48 28.87
C VAL A 101 -7.88 -18.84 28.22
N ASP A 102 -8.71 -19.64 28.90
CA ASP A 102 -10.08 -19.90 28.48
C ASP A 102 -10.90 -18.61 28.61
N PRO A 103 -11.67 -18.19 27.59
CA PRO A 103 -12.50 -16.99 27.68
C PRO A 103 -13.50 -17.02 28.84
N ASN A 104 -13.90 -18.21 29.34
CA ASN A 104 -14.79 -18.35 30.49
C ASN A 104 -14.10 -18.06 31.83
N ASP A 105 -12.77 -18.07 31.87
CA ASP A 105 -11.97 -17.78 33.05
C ASP A 105 -11.58 -16.31 33.17
N VAL A 106 -11.83 -15.49 32.14
CA VAL A 106 -11.58 -14.04 32.17
C VAL A 106 -12.71 -13.35 32.95
N ARG A 107 -12.40 -12.82 34.14
CA ARG A 107 -13.42 -12.31 35.09
C ARG A 107 -13.54 -10.79 35.10
N SER A 108 -12.52 -10.08 34.64
CA SER A 108 -12.51 -8.62 34.59
C SER A 108 -11.98 -8.11 33.26
N PHE A 109 -12.25 -6.83 32.95
CA PHE A 109 -11.63 -6.19 31.80
C PHE A 109 -10.10 -6.12 31.93
N ASP A 110 -9.57 -5.95 33.15
CA ASP A 110 -8.13 -5.92 33.41
C ASP A 110 -7.46 -7.27 33.07
N ASP A 111 -8.12 -8.39 33.40
CA ASP A 111 -7.66 -9.73 32.98
C ASP A 111 -7.64 -9.87 31.45
N TYR A 112 -8.66 -9.33 30.78
CA TYR A 112 -8.78 -9.37 29.32
C TYR A 112 -7.61 -8.65 28.62
N ILE A 113 -7.26 -7.45 29.10
CA ILE A 113 -6.27 -6.58 28.47
C ILE A 113 -4.83 -6.79 28.97
N ALA A 114 -4.62 -7.62 29.99
CA ALA A 114 -3.31 -7.84 30.59
C ALA A 114 -2.18 -8.08 29.56
N PRO A 115 -2.37 -8.84 28.46
CA PRO A 115 -1.34 -8.99 27.43
C PRO A 115 -0.89 -7.67 26.79
N LEU A 116 -1.83 -6.75 26.50
CA LEU A 116 -1.50 -5.43 25.96
C LEU A 116 -0.74 -4.59 26.98
N LEU A 117 -1.19 -4.56 28.23
CA LEU A 117 -0.54 -3.77 29.28
C LEU A 117 0.88 -4.26 29.57
N ASN A 118 1.08 -5.58 29.56
CA ASN A 118 2.41 -6.18 29.69
C ASN A 118 3.33 -5.78 28.54
N LEU A 119 2.84 -5.74 27.29
CA LEU A 119 3.60 -5.25 26.14
C LEU A 119 3.98 -3.78 26.33
N MET A 120 3.01 -2.93 26.69
CA MET A 120 3.24 -1.49 26.90
C MET A 120 4.25 -1.21 28.02
N ALA A 121 4.17 -1.96 29.12
CA ALA A 121 5.11 -1.87 30.24
C ALA A 121 6.52 -2.36 29.88
N ALA A 122 6.64 -3.30 28.94
CA ALA A 122 7.92 -3.84 28.48
C ALA A 122 8.60 -3.00 27.39
N LEU A 123 7.99 -1.91 26.92
CA LEU A 123 8.61 -1.01 25.94
C LEU A 123 9.87 -0.35 26.53
N PRO A 124 10.97 -0.26 25.75
CA PRO A 124 12.14 0.52 26.13
C PRO A 124 11.81 1.95 26.54
N ASP A 125 12.61 2.52 27.44
CA ASP A 125 12.43 3.90 27.87
C ASP A 125 12.57 4.87 26.69
N GLY A 126 11.58 5.76 26.56
CA GLY A 126 11.49 6.71 25.45
C GLY A 126 10.88 6.16 24.16
N GLU A 127 10.65 4.84 24.05
CA GLU A 127 9.95 4.26 22.89
C GLU A 127 8.46 4.62 22.96
N LYS A 128 7.95 5.18 21.85
CA LYS A 128 6.51 5.42 21.64
C LYS A 128 5.99 4.53 20.54
N VAL A 129 4.77 4.04 20.72
CA VAL A 129 4.08 3.19 19.75
C VAL A 129 2.84 3.85 19.18
N ILE A 130 2.38 3.34 18.04
CA ILE A 130 1.06 3.63 17.50
C ILE A 130 0.16 2.44 17.85
N LEU A 131 -0.93 2.71 18.56
CA LEU A 131 -1.93 1.70 18.87
C LEU A 131 -3.01 1.68 17.78
N VAL A 132 -3.34 0.50 17.27
CA VAL A 132 -4.41 0.32 16.28
C VAL A 132 -5.43 -0.65 16.84
N GLY A 133 -6.62 -0.17 17.19
CA GLY A 133 -7.70 -0.97 17.76
C GLY A 133 -8.83 -1.19 16.75
N HIS A 134 -9.24 -2.45 16.58
CA HIS A 134 -10.44 -2.80 15.80
C HIS A 134 -11.61 -3.15 16.71
N SER A 135 -12.82 -2.68 16.37
CA SER A 135 -14.06 -3.07 17.08
C SER A 135 -13.92 -2.91 18.60
N ALA A 136 -14.25 -3.92 19.39
CA ALA A 136 -14.08 -3.91 20.85
C ALA A 136 -12.63 -3.69 21.33
N GLY A 137 -11.62 -3.91 20.48
CA GLY A 137 -10.22 -3.57 20.73
C GLY A 137 -10.00 -2.08 21.00
N GLY A 138 -10.91 -1.21 20.53
CA GLY A 138 -10.91 0.22 20.86
C GLY A 138 -11.01 0.53 22.36
N LEU A 139 -11.72 -0.31 23.15
CA LEU A 139 -11.76 -0.18 24.60
C LEU A 139 -10.37 -0.43 25.22
N SER A 140 -9.64 -1.41 24.68
CA SER A 140 -8.30 -1.76 25.14
C SER A 140 -7.29 -0.66 24.80
N VAL A 141 -7.38 -0.09 23.59
CA VAL A 141 -6.59 1.08 23.18
C VAL A 141 -6.87 2.27 24.10
N THR A 142 -8.14 2.58 24.37
CA THR A 142 -8.53 3.68 25.26
C THR A 142 -7.98 3.48 26.67
N HIS A 143 -8.09 2.27 27.23
CA HIS A 143 -7.50 1.97 28.54
C HIS A 143 -5.98 2.15 28.56
N ALA A 144 -5.28 1.65 27.54
CA ALA A 144 -3.84 1.83 27.41
C ALA A 144 -3.46 3.31 27.30
N MET A 145 -4.29 4.16 26.67
CA MET A 145 -4.05 5.61 26.63
C MET A 145 -4.17 6.28 28.00
N HIS A 146 -5.06 5.80 28.89
CA HIS A 146 -5.13 6.30 30.26
C HIS A 146 -3.88 5.95 31.08
N LEU A 147 -3.31 4.77 30.88
CA LEU A 147 -2.17 4.28 31.66
C LEU A 147 -0.79 4.66 31.08
N PHE A 148 -0.68 4.71 29.74
CA PHE A 148 0.58 4.81 29.00
C PHE A 148 0.56 5.91 27.94
N GLY A 149 -0.23 6.98 28.16
CA GLY A 149 -0.40 8.05 27.18
C GLY A 149 0.90 8.74 26.74
N ASP A 150 1.94 8.74 27.59
CA ASP A 150 3.28 9.22 27.26
C ASP A 150 4.06 8.30 26.31
N ARG A 151 3.74 7.00 26.31
CA ARG A 151 4.32 5.95 25.44
C ARG A 151 3.50 5.70 24.16
N ILE A 152 2.43 6.47 23.93
CA ILE A 152 1.59 6.33 22.74
C ILE A 152 1.70 7.60 21.90
N LYS A 153 2.21 7.46 20.67
CA LYS A 153 2.32 8.55 19.71
C LYS A 153 0.96 8.88 19.09
N GLN A 154 0.22 7.83 18.71
CA GLN A 154 -1.07 7.94 18.05
C GLN A 154 -1.95 6.72 18.35
N ALA A 155 -3.26 6.91 18.43
CA ALA A 155 -4.26 5.86 18.52
C ALA A 155 -5.15 5.86 17.26
N ILE A 156 -5.25 4.72 16.58
CA ILE A 156 -6.07 4.52 15.38
C ILE A 156 -7.21 3.56 15.73
N PHE A 157 -8.44 3.98 15.50
CA PHE A 157 -9.67 3.24 15.77
C PHE A 157 -10.27 2.79 14.44
N ILE A 158 -10.41 1.48 14.21
CA ILE A 158 -11.01 0.91 12.98
C ILE A 158 -12.35 0.29 13.34
N ALA A 159 -13.45 0.93 12.91
CA ALA A 159 -14.80 0.52 13.28
C ALA A 159 -14.95 0.21 14.79
N ALA A 160 -14.26 0.97 15.63
CA ALA A 160 -13.91 0.57 16.98
C ALA A 160 -14.68 1.32 18.06
N ALA A 161 -14.84 0.66 19.19
CA ALA A 161 -15.36 1.22 20.42
C ALA A 161 -14.49 2.40 20.88
N MET A 162 -14.94 3.64 20.66
CA MET A 162 -14.21 4.85 20.99
C MET A 162 -14.95 5.62 22.10
N LEU A 163 -14.84 5.11 23.33
CA LEU A 163 -15.46 5.65 24.54
C LEU A 163 -14.38 6.18 25.49
N GLN A 164 -14.36 7.49 25.74
CA GLN A 164 -13.31 8.15 26.53
C GLN A 164 -13.05 7.51 27.91
N PHE A 165 -14.11 7.04 28.58
CA PHE A 165 -14.05 6.49 29.94
C PHE A 165 -14.62 5.07 30.03
N GLY A 166 -14.76 4.37 28.90
CA GLY A 166 -15.48 3.09 28.83
C GLY A 166 -17.00 3.25 29.04
N PHE A 167 -17.67 2.19 29.49
CA PHE A 167 -19.12 2.18 29.69
C PHE A 167 -19.50 2.89 30.97
N GLN A 168 -19.84 4.19 30.94
CA GLN A 168 -20.25 4.95 32.12
C GLN A 168 -21.77 5.05 32.27
N THR A 169 -22.46 5.17 31.15
CA THR A 169 -23.88 5.48 31.02
C THR A 169 -24.60 4.45 30.16
N GLU A 170 -25.93 4.41 30.22
CA GLU A 170 -26.74 3.60 29.30
C GLU A 170 -26.53 4.01 27.83
N GLN A 171 -26.20 5.28 27.57
CA GLN A 171 -25.93 5.76 26.22
C GLN A 171 -24.64 5.13 25.66
N ASP A 172 -23.63 4.90 26.51
CA ASP A 172 -22.41 4.20 26.09
C ASP A 172 -22.69 2.77 25.63
N ILE A 173 -23.64 2.11 26.29
CA ILE A 173 -24.09 0.77 25.88
C ILE A 173 -24.79 0.85 24.52
N LYS A 174 -25.71 1.80 24.33
CA LYS A 174 -26.43 1.96 23.05
C LYS A 174 -25.51 2.30 21.88
N ASP A 175 -24.52 3.16 22.12
CA ASP A 175 -23.61 3.62 21.06
C ASP A 175 -22.57 2.55 20.69
N CYS A 176 -22.15 1.71 21.64
CA CYS A 176 -20.99 0.84 21.45
C CYS A 176 -21.32 -0.66 21.39
N VAL A 177 -22.41 -1.13 22.00
CA VAL A 177 -22.81 -2.54 21.92
C VAL A 177 -23.58 -2.77 20.61
N PRO A 178 -23.14 -3.70 19.74
CA PRO A 178 -23.82 -4.04 18.50
C PRO A 178 -25.31 -4.35 18.66
N ASP A 179 -26.17 -3.64 17.91
CA ASP A 179 -27.58 -3.98 17.78
C ASP A 179 -27.80 -4.88 16.55
N LEU A 180 -27.87 -6.18 16.84
CA LEU A 180 -28.06 -7.25 15.85
C LEU A 180 -29.50 -7.80 15.85
N SER A 181 -30.45 -7.08 16.45
CA SER A 181 -31.84 -7.54 16.59
C SER A 181 -32.52 -7.88 15.25
N GLU A 182 -32.12 -7.21 14.16
CA GLU A 182 -32.61 -7.48 12.80
C GLU A 182 -32.27 -8.88 12.26
N HIS A 183 -31.26 -9.53 12.85
CA HIS A 183 -30.82 -10.87 12.49
C HIS A 183 -31.41 -11.96 13.40
N GLY A 184 -32.17 -11.58 14.43
CA GLY A 184 -32.75 -12.50 15.40
C GLY A 184 -31.75 -12.97 16.46
N ASP A 185 -31.84 -14.25 16.84
CA ASP A 185 -30.98 -14.85 17.85
C ASP A 185 -29.64 -15.29 17.24
N VAL A 186 -28.65 -14.39 17.29
CA VAL A 186 -27.34 -14.54 16.65
C VAL A 186 -26.22 -15.00 17.59
N TYR A 187 -26.51 -15.09 18.90
CA TYR A 187 -25.51 -15.32 19.92
C TYR A 187 -25.58 -16.74 20.49
N ASP A 188 -24.41 -17.32 20.71
CA ASP A 188 -24.23 -18.50 21.57
C ASP A 188 -23.66 -18.05 22.91
N LEU A 189 -24.45 -18.20 23.97
CA LEU A 189 -24.08 -17.86 25.34
C LEU A 189 -23.50 -19.08 26.04
N THR A 190 -22.36 -18.90 26.70
CA THR A 190 -21.72 -19.94 27.52
C THR A 190 -21.80 -19.58 28.99
N PHE A 191 -22.23 -20.53 29.82
CA PHE A 191 -22.44 -20.39 31.26
C PHE A 191 -21.35 -21.16 32.04
N GLY A 192 -20.11 -20.71 31.95
CA GLY A 192 -18.94 -21.41 32.52
C GLY A 192 -18.94 -21.52 34.05
N LEU A 193 -19.81 -20.78 34.75
CA LEU A 193 -20.03 -20.89 36.19
C LEU A 193 -21.28 -21.70 36.57
N GLY A 194 -21.98 -22.28 35.59
CA GLY A 194 -23.26 -22.96 35.76
C GLY A 194 -24.45 -22.11 35.29
N ASP A 195 -25.56 -22.78 34.99
CA ASP A 195 -26.75 -22.18 34.34
C ASP A 195 -27.49 -21.15 35.23
N ASP A 196 -27.26 -21.19 36.54
CA ASP A 196 -27.84 -20.23 37.50
C ASP A 196 -27.05 -18.90 37.58
N HIS A 197 -25.93 -18.79 36.86
CA HIS A 197 -25.10 -17.59 36.81
C HIS A 197 -25.25 -16.85 35.47
N PRO A 198 -24.87 -15.56 35.39
CA PRO A 198 -24.78 -14.86 34.10
C PRO A 198 -23.78 -15.55 33.15
N PRO A 199 -23.96 -15.40 31.82
CA PRO A 199 -23.04 -15.99 30.86
C PRO A 199 -21.62 -15.44 31.05
N THR A 200 -20.63 -16.32 30.93
CA THR A 200 -19.21 -16.01 31.06
C THR A 200 -18.58 -15.60 29.74
N SER A 201 -19.06 -16.16 28.62
CA SER A 201 -18.62 -15.76 27.28
C SER A 201 -19.74 -15.84 26.24
N VAL A 202 -19.54 -15.14 25.13
CA VAL A 202 -20.48 -15.00 24.02
C VAL A 202 -19.76 -15.25 22.70
N ALA A 203 -20.40 -15.93 21.75
CA ALA A 203 -19.92 -16.07 20.38
C ALA A 203 -21.02 -15.69 19.37
N ILE A 204 -20.62 -15.31 18.17
CA ILE A 204 -21.54 -15.22 17.03
C ILE A 204 -21.70 -16.62 16.44
N ARG A 205 -22.95 -17.08 16.33
CA ARG A 205 -23.34 -18.33 15.67
C ARG A 205 -22.76 -18.42 14.26
N LYS A 206 -22.26 -19.60 13.89
CA LYS A 206 -21.47 -19.79 12.65
C LYS A 206 -22.18 -19.32 11.39
N GLU A 207 -23.48 -19.57 11.29
CA GLU A 207 -24.33 -19.18 10.17
C GLU A 207 -24.46 -17.65 9.98
N PHE A 208 -24.21 -16.85 11.03
CA PHE A 208 -24.27 -15.39 10.96
C PHE A 208 -22.91 -14.71 10.77
N GLN A 209 -21.81 -15.40 11.03
CA GLN A 209 -20.46 -14.81 10.97
C GLN A 209 -20.18 -14.14 9.61
N ARG A 210 -20.46 -14.83 8.50
CA ARG A 210 -20.27 -14.25 7.16
C ARG A 210 -21.27 -13.13 6.84
N ILE A 211 -22.49 -13.21 7.38
CA ILE A 211 -23.55 -12.23 7.10
C ILE A 211 -23.25 -10.89 7.77
N ILE A 212 -22.65 -10.93 8.96
CA ILE A 212 -22.47 -9.77 9.84
C ILE A 212 -21.03 -9.22 9.80
N LEU A 213 -20.02 -10.09 9.80
CA LEU A 213 -18.61 -9.69 9.93
C LEU A 213 -17.84 -9.68 8.60
N TYR A 214 -18.19 -10.56 7.66
CA TYR A 214 -17.34 -10.90 6.51
C TYR A 214 -18.11 -10.90 5.16
N GLN A 215 -19.14 -10.06 5.04
CA GLN A 215 -20.04 -10.06 3.89
C GLN A 215 -19.36 -9.59 2.59
N GLN A 216 -18.29 -8.80 2.70
CA GLN A 216 -17.47 -8.33 1.58
C GLN A 216 -16.10 -9.01 1.54
N SER A 217 -15.75 -9.76 2.58
CA SER A 217 -14.50 -10.51 2.65
C SER A 217 -14.49 -11.73 1.70
N PRO A 218 -13.30 -12.08 1.15
CA PRO A 218 -13.11 -13.31 0.37
C PRO A 218 -13.63 -14.56 1.09
N GLN A 219 -14.06 -15.58 0.33
CA GLN A 219 -14.67 -16.77 0.92
C GLN A 219 -13.68 -17.57 1.76
N GLU A 220 -12.44 -17.67 1.30
CA GLU A 220 -11.32 -18.31 1.96
C GLU A 220 -10.97 -17.66 3.31
N ASP A 221 -10.99 -16.33 3.39
CA ASP A 221 -10.71 -15.59 4.62
C ASP A 221 -11.87 -15.75 5.61
N SER A 222 -13.11 -15.74 5.12
CA SER A 222 -14.29 -16.04 5.94
C SER A 222 -14.29 -17.49 6.44
N ALA A 223 -13.83 -18.45 5.63
CA ALA A 223 -13.68 -19.84 6.04
C ALA A 223 -12.60 -20.00 7.11
N LEU A 224 -11.44 -19.34 6.94
CA LEU A 224 -10.39 -19.26 7.94
C LEU A 224 -10.91 -18.68 9.26
N ALA A 225 -11.63 -17.56 9.19
CA ALA A 225 -12.24 -16.93 10.35
C ALA A 225 -13.23 -17.86 11.06
N SER A 226 -14.04 -18.65 10.33
CA SER A 226 -14.99 -19.59 10.94
C SER A 226 -14.33 -20.73 11.74
N ILE A 227 -13.03 -20.98 11.50
CA ILE A 227 -12.22 -21.96 12.22
C ILE A 227 -11.57 -21.31 13.45
N LEU A 228 -11.15 -20.04 13.33
CA LEU A 228 -10.31 -19.36 14.33
C LEU A 228 -11.10 -18.47 15.30
N LEU A 229 -12.30 -18.02 14.94
CA LEU A 229 -13.14 -17.23 15.83
C LEU A 229 -13.44 -18.00 17.12
N ARG A 230 -13.35 -17.29 18.25
CA ARG A 230 -13.68 -17.80 19.58
C ARG A 230 -14.80 -17.00 20.22
N SER A 231 -15.38 -17.57 21.27
CA SER A 231 -16.20 -16.81 22.21
C SER A 231 -15.34 -15.74 22.89
N TRP A 232 -15.89 -14.55 23.10
CA TRP A 232 -15.26 -13.49 23.88
C TRP A 232 -15.87 -13.40 25.29
N PRO A 233 -15.11 -12.98 26.31
CA PRO A 233 -15.61 -12.84 27.68
C PRO A 233 -16.70 -11.77 27.80
N THR A 234 -17.73 -11.99 28.63
CA THR A 234 -18.72 -10.95 28.95
C THR A 234 -18.12 -9.79 29.76
N ALA A 235 -16.96 -10.03 30.39
CA ALA A 235 -16.17 -9.04 31.11
C ALA A 235 -15.82 -7.80 30.29
N LEU A 236 -15.83 -7.86 28.94
CA LEU A 236 -15.64 -6.67 28.09
C LEU A 236 -16.63 -5.54 28.41
N THR A 237 -17.87 -5.88 28.79
CA THR A 237 -18.92 -4.91 29.13
C THR A 237 -18.68 -4.20 30.46
N THR A 238 -17.70 -4.65 31.25
CA THR A 238 -17.33 -4.04 32.54
C THR A 238 -16.25 -2.95 32.40
N ALA A 239 -15.76 -2.70 31.18
CA ALA A 239 -14.74 -1.72 30.87
C ALA A 239 -15.12 -0.31 31.37
N ARG A 240 -14.38 0.21 32.36
CA ARG A 240 -14.52 1.56 32.92
C ARG A 240 -13.15 2.14 33.24
N PHE A 241 -12.85 3.34 32.76
CA PHE A 241 -11.52 3.95 32.83
C PHE A 241 -11.58 5.39 33.31
N GLY A 242 -10.55 5.85 34.02
CA GLY A 242 -10.39 7.24 34.44
C GLY A 242 -11.43 7.75 35.47
N SER A 243 -11.33 9.02 35.83
CA SER A 243 -12.31 9.77 36.64
C SER A 243 -12.78 11.00 35.86
N ALA A 244 -14.07 11.36 35.95
CA ALA A 244 -14.64 12.54 35.30
C ALA A 244 -14.19 13.87 35.93
N ASP A 245 -13.63 13.82 37.15
CA ASP A 245 -13.27 15.00 37.93
C ASP A 245 -11.75 15.15 38.05
N GLY A 246 -11.16 15.98 37.17
CA GLY A 246 -9.90 16.69 37.45
C GLY A 246 -8.68 16.25 36.64
N VAL A 247 -8.06 17.27 36.03
CA VAL A 247 -6.88 17.29 35.14
C VAL A 247 -7.24 16.92 33.70
N GLU A 248 -7.21 17.92 32.80
CA GLU A 248 -7.22 17.77 31.34
C GLU A 248 -6.51 16.47 30.95
N SER A 249 -7.33 15.46 30.60
CA SER A 249 -6.91 14.08 30.68
C SER A 249 -5.75 13.82 29.72
N ALA A 250 -4.69 13.14 30.19
CA ALA A 250 -3.53 12.77 29.37
C ALA A 250 -3.95 12.06 28.06
N ILE A 251 -5.13 11.45 28.03
CA ILE A 251 -5.78 10.85 26.87
C ILE A 251 -6.08 11.80 25.71
N ASP A 252 -6.26 13.11 25.97
CA ASP A 252 -6.49 14.12 24.92
C ASP A 252 -5.18 14.63 24.30
N ARG A 253 -4.03 14.28 24.88
CA ARG A 253 -2.71 14.54 24.29
C ARG A 253 -2.35 13.52 23.22
N VAL A 254 -2.93 12.33 23.28
CA VAL A 254 -2.71 11.29 22.27
C VAL A 254 -3.54 11.63 21.04
N ARG A 255 -2.88 11.79 19.89
CA ARG A 255 -3.55 12.00 18.60
C ARG A 255 -4.45 10.80 18.30
N ARG A 256 -5.73 11.04 18.02
CA ARG A 256 -6.71 10.00 17.69
C ARG A 256 -7.11 10.09 16.23
N VAL A 257 -7.16 8.96 15.54
CA VAL A 257 -7.66 8.83 14.17
C VAL A 257 -8.73 7.74 14.16
N TYR A 258 -9.84 7.99 13.47
CA TYR A 258 -10.91 7.01 13.32
C TYR A 258 -11.08 6.63 11.84
N ILE A 259 -11.09 5.34 11.53
CA ILE A 259 -11.34 4.78 10.21
C ILE A 259 -12.73 4.14 10.24
N LYS A 260 -13.69 4.78 9.57
CA LYS A 260 -15.08 4.34 9.48
C LYS A 260 -15.28 3.33 8.36
N THR A 261 -15.91 2.21 8.67
CA THR A 261 -16.34 1.18 7.70
C THR A 261 -17.77 1.48 7.25
N VAL A 262 -18.00 1.64 5.94
CA VAL A 262 -19.30 2.11 5.41
C VAL A 262 -20.36 1.03 5.41
N ASN A 263 -20.00 -0.23 5.11
CA ASN A 263 -20.94 -1.34 4.96
C ASN A 263 -21.00 -2.22 6.22
N ASP A 264 -20.63 -1.68 7.38
CA ASP A 264 -20.54 -2.42 8.63
C ASP A 264 -21.91 -2.81 9.18
N ARG A 265 -22.11 -4.11 9.41
CA ARG A 265 -23.33 -4.67 9.99
C ARG A 265 -23.19 -5.04 11.47
N MET A 266 -21.97 -4.99 11.99
CA MET A 266 -21.67 -5.29 13.39
C MET A 266 -21.69 -4.00 14.22
N VAL A 267 -20.90 -3.00 13.81
CA VAL A 267 -20.91 -1.66 14.41
C VAL A 267 -21.42 -0.71 13.34
N LYS A 268 -22.74 -0.49 13.33
CA LYS A 268 -23.40 0.22 12.23
C LYS A 268 -22.83 1.63 12.05
N PRO A 269 -22.83 2.20 10.82
CA PRO A 269 -22.29 3.54 10.56
C PRO A 269 -22.86 4.62 11.51
N GLU A 270 -24.12 4.50 11.91
CA GLU A 270 -24.78 5.40 12.86
C GLU A 270 -24.18 5.30 14.27
N GLN A 271 -23.84 4.08 14.72
CA GLN A 271 -23.17 3.84 15.99
C GLN A 271 -21.75 4.40 15.98
N GLN A 272 -21.00 4.18 14.89
CA GLN A 272 -19.67 4.76 14.71
C GLN A 272 -19.72 6.30 14.76
N GLU A 273 -20.68 6.90 14.06
CA GLU A 273 -20.88 8.34 14.03
C GLU A 273 -21.28 8.91 15.40
N ALA A 274 -22.11 8.20 16.17
CA ALA A 274 -22.47 8.58 17.53
C ALA A 274 -21.24 8.65 18.44
N MET A 275 -20.37 7.64 18.40
CA MET A 275 -19.11 7.63 19.16
C MET A 275 -18.17 8.77 18.74
N ILE A 276 -17.98 8.97 17.43
CA ILE A 276 -17.17 10.08 16.88
C ILE A 276 -17.67 11.43 17.36
N ARG A 277 -18.99 11.67 17.37
CA ARG A 277 -19.57 12.95 17.82
C ARG A 277 -19.37 13.21 19.30
N ARG A 278 -19.45 12.16 20.13
CA ARG A 278 -19.32 12.27 21.59
C ARG A 278 -17.87 12.47 22.03
N TRP A 279 -16.92 11.84 21.33
CA TRP A 279 -15.49 11.99 21.60
C TRP A 279 -14.71 12.21 20.29
N PRO A 280 -14.70 13.45 19.78
CA PRO A 280 -14.11 13.75 18.48
C PRO A 280 -12.62 13.36 18.38
N PRO A 281 -12.23 12.58 17.36
CA PRO A 281 -10.84 12.32 17.04
C PRO A 281 -10.25 13.50 16.24
N SER A 282 -8.93 13.55 16.13
CA SER A 282 -8.22 14.56 15.32
C SER A 282 -8.47 14.39 13.83
N GLU A 283 -8.83 13.18 13.39
CA GLU A 283 -9.10 12.86 12.01
C GLU A 283 -10.10 11.71 11.89
N VAL A 284 -10.99 11.81 10.90
CA VAL A 284 -11.90 10.74 10.50
C VAL A 284 -11.63 10.42 9.03
N MET A 285 -11.32 9.16 8.76
CA MET A 285 -11.20 8.57 7.43
C MET A 285 -12.35 7.59 7.21
N THR A 286 -12.59 7.20 5.96
CA THR A 286 -13.66 6.28 5.61
C THR A 286 -13.13 5.25 4.62
N ILE A 287 -13.55 4.00 4.80
CA ILE A 287 -13.24 2.87 3.94
C ILE A 287 -14.53 2.13 3.59
N ASP A 288 -14.72 1.82 2.31
CA ASP A 288 -15.94 1.20 1.78
C ASP A 288 -15.90 -0.33 1.94
N THR A 289 -15.99 -0.79 3.18
CA THR A 289 -15.85 -2.22 3.55
C THR A 289 -16.90 -2.67 4.56
N ASP A 290 -16.95 -3.99 4.77
CA ASP A 290 -17.58 -4.64 5.91
C ASP A 290 -16.85 -4.32 7.23
N HIS A 291 -17.27 -5.00 8.30
CA HIS A 291 -16.64 -4.87 9.63
C HIS A 291 -15.17 -5.32 9.66
N SER A 292 -14.69 -6.04 8.64
CA SER A 292 -13.40 -6.71 8.61
C SER A 292 -12.51 -6.20 7.48
N PRO A 293 -12.14 -4.90 7.47
CA PRO A 293 -11.33 -4.30 6.40
C PRO A 293 -9.95 -4.94 6.25
N PHE A 294 -9.44 -5.62 7.28
CA PHE A 294 -8.20 -6.40 7.23
C PHE A 294 -8.30 -7.66 6.33
N PHE A 295 -9.51 -8.06 5.90
CA PHE A 295 -9.74 -9.10 4.90
C PHE A 295 -10.39 -8.55 3.63
N SER A 296 -11.39 -7.67 3.74
CA SER A 296 -12.11 -7.16 2.57
C SER A 296 -11.34 -6.14 1.75
N ALA A 297 -10.45 -5.34 2.36
CA ALA A 297 -9.59 -4.40 1.64
C ALA A 297 -8.27 -4.08 2.40
N PRO A 298 -7.40 -5.08 2.63
CA PRO A 298 -6.21 -4.92 3.48
C PRO A 298 -5.21 -3.89 2.95
N GLU A 299 -5.05 -3.77 1.63
CA GLU A 299 -4.17 -2.79 0.98
C GLU A 299 -4.68 -1.36 1.19
N HIS A 300 -5.99 -1.15 1.01
CA HIS A 300 -6.62 0.15 1.25
C HIS A 300 -6.56 0.53 2.74
N LEU A 301 -6.81 -0.43 3.65
CA LEU A 301 -6.65 -0.21 5.08
C LEU A 301 -5.21 0.18 5.43
N CYS A 302 -4.21 -0.50 4.86
CA CYS A 302 -2.80 -0.18 5.04
C CYS A 302 -2.51 1.26 4.58
N ALA A 303 -2.98 1.64 3.39
CA ALA A 303 -2.79 2.99 2.84
C ALA A 303 -3.36 4.08 3.76
N LEU A 304 -4.55 3.87 4.35
CA LEU A 304 -5.16 4.81 5.30
C LEU A 304 -4.36 4.91 6.60
N ILE A 305 -3.86 3.78 7.13
CA ILE A 305 -3.00 3.78 8.32
C ILE A 305 -1.73 4.58 8.02
N LEU A 306 -1.01 4.28 6.93
CA LEU A 306 0.21 5.00 6.54
C LEU A 306 -0.04 6.48 6.28
N LYS A 307 -1.18 6.84 5.67
CA LYS A 307 -1.61 8.24 5.50
C LYS A 307 -1.76 8.93 6.85
N SER A 308 -2.33 8.25 7.83
CA SER A 308 -2.53 8.81 9.17
C SER A 308 -1.22 9.09 9.91
N LEU A 309 -0.17 8.28 9.69
CA LEU A 309 1.15 8.45 10.33
C LEU A 309 1.89 9.68 9.82
N ARG A 310 1.62 10.06 8.56
CA ARG A 310 2.34 11.14 7.86
C ARG A 310 1.88 12.54 8.25
N ARG A 311 0.75 12.69 8.93
CA ARG A 311 0.18 14.01 9.27
C ARG A 311 0.80 14.73 10.46
N ASP A 312 1.69 14.09 11.21
CA ASP A 312 2.55 14.78 12.18
C ASP A 312 3.57 15.73 11.48
N HIS A 313 3.69 15.66 10.14
CA HIS A 313 4.58 16.49 9.32
C HIS A 313 3.82 17.49 8.42
N MET A 314 2.55 17.83 8.69
CA MET A 314 1.75 18.68 7.80
C MET A 314 2.07 20.18 7.90
N GLY A 315 3.36 20.52 7.86
CA GLY A 315 3.88 21.76 7.31
C GLY A 315 4.57 21.46 5.98
N MET A 316 3.93 21.82 4.87
CA MET A 316 4.31 21.62 3.46
C MET A 316 3.78 20.32 2.82
N ALA A 317 3.01 20.47 1.74
CA ALA A 317 2.71 19.37 0.83
C ALA A 317 4.03 18.76 0.32
N LYS A 318 4.07 17.43 0.12
CA LYS A 318 5.20 16.83 -0.59
C LYS A 318 5.24 17.37 -2.02
N GLU A 319 6.34 17.05 -2.71
CA GLU A 319 6.65 17.54 -4.04
C GLU A 319 5.55 17.30 -5.08
N HIS A 320 5.55 18.14 -6.11
CA HIS A 320 4.60 18.04 -7.22
C HIS A 320 5.13 17.09 -8.30
N LEU A 321 4.42 15.98 -8.49
CA LEU A 321 4.69 14.98 -9.52
C LEU A 321 3.88 15.30 -10.78
N VAL A 322 4.52 15.34 -11.93
CA VAL A 322 3.87 15.47 -13.24
C VAL A 322 4.12 14.19 -14.03
N LEU A 323 3.04 13.45 -14.33
CA LEU A 323 3.09 12.15 -14.98
C LEU A 323 2.71 12.31 -16.46
N VAL A 324 3.61 11.89 -17.35
CA VAL A 324 3.53 12.06 -18.80
C VAL A 324 3.45 10.68 -19.46
N HIS A 325 2.36 10.43 -20.16
CA HIS A 325 2.09 9.13 -20.80
C HIS A 325 2.94 8.93 -22.08
N GLY A 326 3.08 7.67 -22.50
CA GLY A 326 3.68 7.31 -23.79
C GLY A 326 2.68 7.30 -24.95
N GLU A 327 3.13 6.77 -26.07
CA GLU A 327 2.37 6.70 -27.32
C GLU A 327 1.05 5.93 -27.16
N GLY A 328 0.01 6.42 -27.83
CA GLY A 328 -1.33 5.86 -27.82
C GLY A 328 -2.12 5.99 -26.52
N HIS A 329 -1.47 6.42 -25.44
CA HIS A 329 -2.08 6.55 -24.12
C HIS A 329 -2.59 7.99 -23.84
N GLY A 330 -3.01 8.20 -22.60
CA GLY A 330 -3.42 9.47 -22.01
C GLY A 330 -3.16 9.47 -20.51
N ALA A 331 -3.50 10.55 -19.82
CA ALA A 331 -3.48 10.70 -18.38
C ALA A 331 -4.18 9.54 -17.63
N TRP A 332 -5.16 8.91 -18.29
CA TRP A 332 -5.93 7.77 -17.77
C TRP A 332 -5.06 6.55 -17.41
N CYS A 333 -3.91 6.33 -18.06
CA CYS A 333 -3.06 5.18 -17.76
C CYS A 333 -2.47 5.23 -16.33
N TRP A 334 -2.35 6.43 -15.78
CA TRP A 334 -1.77 6.66 -14.45
C TRP A 334 -2.78 6.54 -13.30
N PHE A 335 -4.02 6.10 -13.53
CA PHE A 335 -5.08 6.20 -12.52
C PHE A 335 -4.76 5.52 -11.18
N LYS A 336 -4.13 4.32 -11.20
CA LYS A 336 -3.69 3.61 -9.99
C LYS A 336 -2.56 4.35 -9.28
N LEU A 337 -1.56 4.81 -10.04
CA LEU A 337 -0.40 5.53 -9.50
C LEU A 337 -0.79 6.87 -8.92
N ARG A 338 -1.68 7.61 -9.58
CA ARG A 338 -2.25 8.86 -9.08
C ARG A 338 -2.86 8.66 -7.70
N TRP A 339 -3.70 7.63 -7.55
CA TRP A 339 -4.31 7.31 -6.26
C TRP A 339 -3.27 6.99 -5.19
N LEU A 340 -2.24 6.19 -5.51
CA LEU A 340 -1.15 5.84 -4.57
C LEU A 340 -0.33 7.06 -4.13
N PHE A 341 0.00 7.95 -5.06
CA PHE A 341 0.77 9.18 -4.80
C PHE A 341 -0.05 10.20 -4.01
N GLU A 342 -1.30 10.47 -4.40
CA GLU A 342 -2.18 11.40 -3.68
C GLU A 342 -2.49 10.88 -2.26
N SER A 343 -2.71 9.57 -2.11
CA SER A 343 -2.87 8.92 -0.80
C SER A 343 -1.60 9.00 0.06
N SER A 344 -0.46 9.25 -0.58
CA SER A 344 0.85 9.41 0.04
C SER A 344 1.29 10.85 0.27
N GLY A 345 0.41 11.82 -0.01
CA GLY A 345 0.60 13.24 0.28
C GLY A 345 1.34 14.03 -0.81
N TYR A 346 1.62 13.42 -1.96
CA TYR A 346 2.17 14.12 -3.12
C TYR A 346 1.07 14.89 -3.84
N ARG A 347 1.43 16.05 -4.41
CA ARG A 347 0.58 16.70 -5.42
C ARG A 347 0.85 16.02 -6.75
N VAL A 348 -0.19 15.64 -7.49
CA VAL A 348 -0.04 14.86 -8.72
C VAL A 348 -0.82 15.51 -9.85
N THR A 349 -0.16 15.71 -10.99
CA THR A 349 -0.80 16.09 -12.25
C THR A 349 -0.50 15.03 -13.30
N CYS A 350 -1.53 14.30 -13.73
CA CYS A 350 -1.45 13.44 -14.91
C CYS A 350 -1.92 14.25 -16.11
N ILE A 351 -1.11 14.37 -17.14
CA ILE A 351 -1.41 15.24 -18.30
C ILE A 351 -1.75 14.42 -19.54
N ASP A 352 -2.67 14.93 -20.37
CA ASP A 352 -2.84 14.50 -21.76
C ASP A 352 -1.98 15.39 -22.67
N LEU A 353 -1.08 14.78 -23.44
CA LEU A 353 -0.37 15.46 -24.53
C LEU A 353 -1.32 15.70 -25.71
N ALA A 354 -0.94 16.56 -26.67
CA ALA A 354 -1.86 16.92 -27.75
C ALA A 354 -2.25 15.69 -28.59
N GLY A 355 -3.56 15.44 -28.71
CA GLY A 355 -4.10 14.23 -29.35
C GLY A 355 -4.05 12.95 -28.50
N GLY A 356 -3.51 12.99 -27.28
CA GLY A 356 -3.54 11.91 -26.29
C GLY A 356 -4.81 11.95 -25.42
N GLY A 357 -5.15 10.81 -24.82
CA GLY A 357 -6.29 10.68 -23.89
C GLY A 357 -7.57 11.40 -24.33
N VAL A 358 -8.03 12.38 -23.54
CA VAL A 358 -9.25 13.16 -23.84
C VAL A 358 -8.96 14.54 -24.44
N ASP A 359 -7.72 14.82 -24.85
CA ASP A 359 -7.36 16.07 -25.52
C ASP A 359 -8.14 16.23 -26.85
N PRO A 360 -8.80 17.38 -27.11
CA PRO A 360 -9.67 17.55 -28.27
C PRO A 360 -8.92 17.69 -29.59
N THR A 361 -7.58 17.81 -29.59
CA THR A 361 -6.79 17.95 -30.81
C THR A 361 -6.85 16.67 -31.63
N ASP A 362 -7.09 16.80 -32.94
CA ASP A 362 -6.97 15.66 -33.86
C ASP A 362 -5.48 15.30 -34.02
N PRO A 363 -5.06 14.06 -33.69
CA PRO A 363 -3.67 13.64 -33.81
C PRO A 363 -3.10 13.80 -35.22
N ASN A 364 -3.94 13.78 -36.28
CA ASN A 364 -3.49 13.98 -37.66
C ASN A 364 -3.01 15.39 -37.95
N THR A 365 -3.38 16.35 -37.10
CA THR A 365 -3.02 17.77 -37.26
C THR A 365 -1.78 18.16 -36.45
N VAL A 366 -1.27 17.25 -35.61
CA VAL A 366 -0.08 17.45 -34.79
C VAL A 366 1.14 17.01 -35.62
N LEU A 367 1.86 17.99 -36.18
CA LEU A 367 2.92 17.75 -37.18
C LEU A 367 4.33 18.05 -36.66
N SER A 368 4.46 18.61 -35.46
CA SER A 368 5.74 18.92 -34.83
C SER A 368 5.74 18.51 -33.37
N PHE A 369 6.92 18.16 -32.85
CA PHE A 369 7.04 17.75 -31.46
C PHE A 369 6.65 18.85 -30.47
N GLU A 370 6.91 20.13 -30.80
CA GLU A 370 6.48 21.26 -29.98
C GLU A 370 4.95 21.38 -29.86
N GLN A 371 4.21 21.08 -30.94
CA GLN A 371 2.75 21.02 -30.87
C GLN A 371 2.27 19.87 -29.99
N TYR A 372 2.93 18.71 -30.06
CA TYR A 372 2.61 17.54 -29.25
C TYR A 372 2.79 17.82 -27.75
N ASP A 373 3.92 18.44 -27.39
CA ASP A 373 4.30 18.72 -26.00
C ASP A 373 3.69 19.98 -25.40
N LYS A 374 3.02 20.80 -26.23
CA LYS A 374 2.45 22.08 -25.78
C LYS A 374 1.69 22.00 -24.45
N PRO A 375 0.83 20.99 -24.18
CA PRO A 375 0.15 20.89 -22.89
C PRO A 375 1.13 20.83 -21.69
N LEU A 376 2.23 20.07 -21.80
CA LEU A 376 3.23 19.93 -20.75
C LEU A 376 4.01 21.23 -20.54
N LEU A 377 4.42 21.89 -21.63
CA LEU A 377 5.16 23.13 -21.56
C LEU A 377 4.31 24.27 -20.99
N ASP A 378 3.04 24.35 -21.39
CA ASP A 378 2.08 25.32 -20.86
C ASP A 378 1.85 25.08 -19.35
N LEU A 379 1.73 23.81 -18.92
CA LEU A 379 1.58 23.44 -17.52
C LEU A 379 2.78 23.93 -16.68
N ILE A 380 4.02 23.65 -17.10
CA ILE A 380 5.23 24.02 -16.35
C ILE A 380 5.45 25.53 -16.36
N SER A 381 5.15 26.19 -17.47
CA SER A 381 5.22 27.65 -17.61
C SER A 381 4.25 28.36 -16.66
N ALA A 382 3.05 27.82 -16.48
CA ALA A 382 2.02 28.39 -15.61
C ALA A 382 2.26 28.21 -14.11
N MET A 383 3.29 27.44 -13.71
CA MET A 383 3.56 27.20 -12.29
C MET A 383 4.06 28.45 -11.55
N PRO A 384 3.71 28.62 -10.26
CA PRO A 384 4.23 29.69 -9.41
C PRO A 384 5.77 29.80 -9.44
N GLU A 385 6.27 31.01 -9.29
CA GLU A 385 7.71 31.26 -9.23
C GLU A 385 8.35 30.52 -8.04
N GLY A 386 9.47 29.85 -8.29
CA GLY A 386 10.18 29.05 -7.29
C GLY A 386 9.63 27.63 -7.08
N GLU A 387 8.47 27.28 -7.66
CA GLU A 387 7.98 25.91 -7.61
C GLU A 387 8.80 24.99 -8.55
N LYS A 388 9.15 23.81 -8.04
CA LYS A 388 9.80 22.75 -8.82
C LYS A 388 8.95 21.48 -8.87
N VAL A 389 9.10 20.74 -9.96
CA VAL A 389 8.39 19.48 -10.19
C VAL A 389 9.33 18.30 -10.37
N ILE A 390 8.81 17.11 -10.09
CA ILE A 390 9.39 15.85 -10.52
C ILE A 390 8.60 15.37 -11.73
N LEU A 391 9.29 15.14 -12.84
CA LEU A 391 8.68 14.61 -14.04
C LEU A 391 8.81 13.09 -14.08
N ILE A 392 7.75 12.40 -14.45
CA ILE A 392 7.72 10.94 -14.60
C ILE A 392 7.16 10.64 -16.00
N GLY A 393 8.00 10.13 -16.88
CA GLY A 393 7.65 9.84 -18.27
C GLY A 393 7.67 8.35 -18.56
N HIS A 394 6.73 7.88 -19.37
CA HIS A 394 6.65 6.50 -19.86
C HIS A 394 6.72 6.45 -21.38
N GLY A 395 7.37 5.43 -21.96
CA GLY A 395 7.50 5.27 -23.42
C GLY A 395 8.08 6.52 -24.09
N THR A 396 7.47 6.97 -25.19
CA THR A 396 7.84 8.23 -25.84
C THR A 396 7.61 9.49 -25.01
N GLY A 397 6.88 9.42 -23.89
CA GLY A 397 6.78 10.51 -22.91
C GLY A 397 8.14 10.90 -22.31
N GLY A 398 9.15 10.03 -22.43
CA GLY A 398 10.54 10.39 -22.14
C GLY A 398 11.09 11.54 -23.00
N LEU A 399 10.69 11.63 -24.29
CA LEU A 399 11.06 12.75 -25.15
C LEU A 399 10.47 14.07 -24.64
N SER A 400 9.24 14.03 -24.13
CA SER A 400 8.57 15.20 -23.55
C SER A 400 9.23 15.66 -22.25
N LEU A 401 9.71 14.69 -21.44
CA LEU A 401 10.57 14.98 -20.28
C LEU A 401 11.82 15.73 -20.71
N ILE A 402 12.53 15.23 -21.72
CA ILE A 402 13.76 15.86 -22.23
C ILE A 402 13.46 17.27 -22.75
N HIS A 403 12.38 17.46 -23.50
CA HIS A 403 11.99 18.78 -23.98
C HIS A 403 11.74 19.77 -22.83
N ALA A 404 10.98 19.34 -21.82
CA ALA A 404 10.76 20.15 -20.63
C ALA A 404 12.07 20.43 -19.87
N MET A 405 13.02 19.49 -19.82
CA MET A 405 14.33 19.69 -19.20
C MET A 405 15.15 20.77 -19.91
N HIS A 406 15.11 20.81 -21.24
CA HIS A 406 15.77 21.86 -22.04
C HIS A 406 15.14 23.24 -21.82
N GLN A 407 13.80 23.32 -21.72
CA GLN A 407 13.10 24.60 -21.57
C GLN A 407 13.06 25.13 -20.12
N PHE A 408 12.94 24.24 -19.13
CA PHE A 408 12.61 24.58 -17.75
C PHE A 408 13.55 23.96 -16.73
N VAL A 409 14.85 23.91 -17.04
CA VAL A 409 15.86 23.25 -16.20
C VAL A 409 15.81 23.64 -14.71
N ASP A 410 15.51 24.91 -14.41
CA ASP A 410 15.45 25.41 -13.03
C ASP A 410 14.14 25.04 -12.29
N ARG A 411 13.10 24.65 -13.03
CA ARG A 411 11.79 24.22 -12.51
C ARG A 411 11.66 22.69 -12.39
N ILE A 412 12.65 21.93 -12.85
CA ILE A 412 12.63 20.48 -12.77
C ILE A 412 13.63 20.04 -11.71
N LYS A 413 13.12 19.40 -10.66
CA LYS A 413 13.95 18.86 -9.58
C LYS A 413 14.56 17.52 -9.97
N GLN A 414 13.77 16.65 -10.61
CA GLN A 414 14.16 15.29 -10.98
C GLN A 414 13.33 14.82 -12.18
N ALA A 415 13.92 13.95 -13.01
CA ALA A 415 13.26 13.30 -14.14
C ALA A 415 13.38 11.78 -14.00
N ILE A 416 12.25 11.09 -14.05
CA ILE A 416 12.16 9.64 -13.91
C ILE A 416 11.62 9.05 -15.21
N PHE A 417 12.41 8.18 -15.82
CA PHE A 417 12.11 7.53 -17.10
C PHE A 417 11.68 6.09 -16.82
N VAL A 418 10.41 5.76 -17.04
CA VAL A 418 9.84 4.41 -16.84
C VAL A 418 9.69 3.74 -18.19
N ALA A 419 10.57 2.80 -18.53
CA ALA A 419 10.60 2.18 -19.86
C ALA A 419 10.48 3.22 -20.98
N ALA A 420 11.22 4.33 -20.85
CA ALA A 420 10.99 5.55 -21.63
C ALA A 420 12.23 5.97 -22.44
N THR A 421 12.00 6.73 -23.50
CA THR A 421 13.08 7.27 -24.34
C THR A 421 13.96 8.24 -23.53
N MET A 422 15.22 7.89 -23.28
CA MET A 422 16.17 8.70 -22.50
C MET A 422 17.42 9.02 -23.33
N LEU A 423 17.28 9.99 -24.25
CA LEU A 423 18.35 10.47 -25.14
C LEU A 423 18.48 12.00 -25.00
N PRO A 424 19.66 12.53 -24.62
CA PRO A 424 19.80 13.91 -24.13
C PRO A 424 19.38 14.99 -25.15
N PHE A 425 19.47 14.67 -26.44
CA PHE A 425 19.16 15.59 -27.54
C PHE A 425 18.03 15.07 -28.44
N GLY A 426 17.26 14.08 -27.96
CA GLY A 426 16.20 13.44 -28.73
C GLY A 426 16.74 12.53 -29.85
N LEU A 427 16.00 12.45 -30.95
CA LEU A 427 16.20 11.53 -32.07
C LEU A 427 17.07 12.14 -33.19
N GLN A 428 18.33 12.42 -32.89
CA GLN A 428 19.27 13.09 -33.81
C GLN A 428 19.72 12.20 -34.97
N THR A 429 19.94 10.92 -34.70
CA THR A 429 20.48 9.96 -35.66
C THR A 429 19.54 8.77 -35.86
N ASP A 430 19.77 7.99 -36.91
CA ASP A 430 18.99 6.76 -37.12
C ASP A 430 19.22 5.73 -36.02
N GLU A 431 20.41 5.70 -35.39
CA GLU A 431 20.66 4.87 -34.21
C GLU A 431 19.86 5.35 -33.00
N ASP A 432 19.63 6.66 -32.87
CA ASP A 432 18.79 7.21 -31.79
C ASP A 432 17.32 6.84 -31.99
N LYS A 433 16.84 6.83 -33.24
CA LYS A 433 15.50 6.31 -33.56
C LYS A 433 15.39 4.82 -33.25
N LYS A 434 16.41 4.05 -33.60
CA LYS A 434 16.46 2.61 -33.32
C LYS A 434 16.51 2.29 -31.83
N ASP A 435 17.19 3.08 -31.01
CA ASP A 435 17.22 2.87 -29.56
C ASP A 435 16.02 3.47 -28.84
N GLY A 436 15.53 4.62 -29.31
CA GLY A 436 14.55 5.44 -28.60
C GLY A 436 13.09 5.20 -28.97
N LEU A 437 12.81 4.52 -30.08
CA LEU A 437 11.45 4.20 -30.51
C LEU A 437 11.21 2.68 -30.53
N PRO A 438 9.96 2.23 -30.27
CA PRO A 438 9.60 0.82 -30.40
C PRO A 438 9.89 0.27 -31.79
N THR A 439 10.43 -0.96 -31.85
CA THR A 439 10.60 -1.68 -33.13
C THR A 439 9.35 -2.49 -33.44
N LEU A 440 8.47 -1.94 -34.28
CA LEU A 440 7.19 -2.55 -34.62
C LEU A 440 7.18 -3.12 -36.06
N PRO A 441 6.79 -4.39 -36.24
CA PRO A 441 6.52 -4.94 -37.57
C PRO A 441 5.38 -4.21 -38.29
N GLU A 442 5.48 -4.04 -39.60
CA GLU A 442 4.46 -3.36 -40.43
C GLU A 442 3.07 -3.98 -40.30
N ASN A 443 2.97 -5.29 -40.01
CA ASN A 443 1.70 -5.99 -39.84
C ASN A 443 1.04 -5.76 -38.48
N GLU A 444 1.71 -5.08 -37.54
CA GLU A 444 1.18 -4.80 -36.20
C GLU A 444 0.66 -3.37 -36.05
N ILE A 445 0.95 -2.50 -37.01
CA ILE A 445 0.62 -1.07 -36.97
C ILE A 445 -0.33 -0.67 -38.10
N ASP A 446 -1.23 0.26 -37.79
CA ASP A 446 -2.05 0.96 -38.77
C ASP A 446 -1.53 2.38 -38.94
N LEU A 447 -1.16 2.72 -40.18
CA LEU A 447 -0.68 4.04 -40.56
C LEU A 447 -1.81 4.85 -41.18
N THR A 448 -1.96 6.10 -40.75
CA THR A 448 -2.90 7.05 -41.34
C THR A 448 -2.14 8.15 -42.07
N PHE A 449 -2.61 8.50 -43.27
CA PHE A 449 -2.02 9.49 -44.17
C PHE A 449 -2.91 10.74 -44.24
N GLY A 450 -3.04 11.45 -43.12
CA GLY A 450 -3.99 12.56 -42.96
C GLY A 450 -3.72 13.76 -43.86
N THR A 451 -2.49 13.93 -44.35
CA THR A 451 -2.10 14.97 -45.32
C THR A 451 -2.14 14.51 -46.78
N GLY A 452 -2.58 13.27 -47.05
CA GLY A 452 -2.67 12.69 -48.39
C GLY A 452 -1.78 11.45 -48.57
N ALA A 453 -2.18 10.55 -49.48
CA ALA A 453 -1.57 9.21 -49.64
C ALA A 453 -0.10 9.21 -50.09
N ASP A 454 0.36 10.27 -50.73
CA ASP A 454 1.75 10.41 -51.20
C ASP A 454 2.68 11.06 -50.15
N ASN A 455 2.13 11.50 -49.01
CA ASN A 455 2.89 12.12 -47.94
C ASN A 455 3.29 11.08 -46.87
N PRO A 456 4.24 11.38 -45.97
CA PRO A 456 4.50 10.53 -44.81
C PRO A 456 3.26 10.35 -43.92
N PRO A 457 3.14 9.25 -43.17
CA PRO A 457 2.01 9.01 -42.29
C PRO A 457 1.94 10.06 -41.18
N THR A 458 0.75 10.63 -40.97
CA THR A 458 0.50 11.59 -39.89
C THR A 458 0.45 10.89 -38.54
N THR A 459 -0.23 9.74 -38.47
CA THR A 459 -0.38 8.97 -37.23
C THR A 459 -0.12 7.49 -37.43
N ALA A 460 0.23 6.82 -36.33
CA ALA A 460 0.27 5.37 -36.24
C ALA A 460 -0.60 4.89 -35.07
N ALA A 461 -1.14 3.67 -35.17
CA ALA A 461 -1.87 3.02 -34.10
C ALA A 461 -1.46 1.55 -34.02
N LEU A 462 -1.31 1.02 -32.81
CA LEU A 462 -1.07 -0.41 -32.60
C LEU A 462 -2.39 -1.16 -32.78
N ARG A 463 -2.41 -2.16 -33.65
CA ARG A 463 -3.63 -2.93 -33.95
C ARG A 463 -4.14 -3.64 -32.68
N PRO A 464 -5.47 -3.66 -32.45
CA PRO A 464 -6.06 -4.19 -31.21
C PRO A 464 -5.59 -5.59 -30.82
N GLU A 465 -5.39 -6.49 -31.78
CA GLU A 465 -4.94 -7.86 -31.55
C GLU A 465 -3.52 -7.98 -30.96
N PHE A 466 -2.67 -6.97 -31.13
CA PHE A 466 -1.30 -6.95 -30.58
C PHE A 466 -1.16 -6.10 -29.31
N GLN A 467 -2.17 -5.28 -28.96
CA GLN A 467 -2.10 -4.38 -27.80
C GLN A 467 -1.84 -5.14 -26.49
N ARG A 468 -2.50 -6.27 -26.27
CA ARG A 468 -2.25 -7.08 -25.08
C ARG A 468 -0.84 -7.65 -25.07
N GLU A 469 -0.41 -8.26 -26.17
CA GLU A 469 0.89 -8.92 -26.26
C GLU A 469 2.07 -7.96 -26.10
N ARG A 470 1.95 -6.75 -26.66
CA ARG A 470 3.02 -5.74 -26.69
C ARG A 470 3.05 -4.87 -25.44
N LEU A 471 1.88 -4.42 -24.96
CA LEU A 471 1.80 -3.38 -23.93
C LEU A 471 1.51 -3.93 -22.54
N SER A 472 0.64 -4.96 -22.45
CA SER A 472 -0.08 -5.27 -21.21
C SER A 472 -0.22 -6.78 -20.95
N GLN A 473 0.77 -7.58 -21.37
CA GLN A 473 0.69 -9.03 -21.34
C GLN A 473 0.75 -9.61 -19.92
N GLN A 474 1.21 -8.83 -18.93
CA GLN A 474 1.18 -9.18 -17.51
C GLN A 474 0.13 -8.37 -16.74
N SER A 475 -0.58 -7.47 -17.39
CA SER A 475 -1.63 -6.66 -16.79
C SER A 475 -2.92 -7.48 -16.62
N PRO A 476 -3.78 -7.12 -15.64
CA PRO A 476 -5.09 -7.75 -15.53
C PRO A 476 -5.94 -7.44 -16.76
N GLU A 477 -6.87 -8.35 -17.07
CA GLU A 477 -7.60 -8.33 -18.34
C GLU A 477 -8.52 -7.12 -18.48
N GLU A 478 -9.11 -6.66 -17.39
CA GLU A 478 -9.93 -5.47 -17.30
C GLU A 478 -9.14 -4.19 -17.66
N GLU A 479 -7.87 -4.05 -17.28
CA GLU A 479 -7.05 -2.91 -17.71
C GLU A 479 -6.61 -3.01 -19.16
N SER A 480 -6.35 -4.21 -19.68
CA SER A 480 -6.11 -4.38 -21.13
C SER A 480 -7.34 -3.99 -21.94
N VAL A 481 -8.55 -4.35 -21.47
CA VAL A 481 -9.82 -3.92 -22.10
C VAL A 481 -9.97 -2.41 -22.01
N LEU A 482 -9.73 -1.80 -20.83
CA LEU A 482 -9.77 -0.36 -20.64
C LEU A 482 -8.82 0.36 -21.62
N ALA A 483 -7.58 -0.12 -21.74
CA ALA A 483 -6.62 0.42 -22.68
C ALA A 483 -7.14 0.34 -24.12
N SER A 484 -7.67 -0.82 -24.54
CA SER A 484 -8.23 -0.98 -25.89
C SER A 484 -9.36 0.00 -26.23
N MET A 485 -10.12 0.44 -25.23
CA MET A 485 -11.22 1.39 -25.39
C MET A 485 -10.78 2.86 -25.44
N LEU A 486 -9.61 3.17 -24.88
CA LEU A 486 -9.14 4.55 -24.70
C LEU A 486 -7.91 4.89 -25.55
N MET A 487 -7.24 3.89 -26.11
CA MET A 487 -6.09 4.13 -26.97
C MET A 487 -6.47 4.92 -28.22
N ARG A 488 -5.58 5.84 -28.61
CA ARG A 488 -5.73 6.70 -29.79
C ARG A 488 -4.53 6.55 -30.72
N PRO A 489 -4.66 6.83 -32.02
CA PRO A 489 -3.50 6.97 -32.90
C PRO A 489 -2.58 8.07 -32.39
N TRP A 490 -1.27 7.81 -32.34
CA TRP A 490 -0.27 8.80 -31.93
C TRP A 490 0.33 9.52 -33.15
N PRO A 491 0.73 10.80 -33.02
CA PRO A 491 1.27 11.59 -34.12
C PRO A 491 2.72 11.20 -34.44
N VAL A 492 2.90 10.15 -35.25
CA VAL A 492 4.22 9.59 -35.60
C VAL A 492 5.14 10.62 -36.28
N THR A 493 4.57 11.49 -37.12
CA THR A 493 5.34 12.58 -37.75
C THR A 493 5.91 13.52 -36.69
N ALA A 494 5.09 14.00 -35.74
CA ALA A 494 5.55 14.89 -34.68
C ALA A 494 6.62 14.24 -33.81
N ILE A 495 6.39 13.02 -33.32
CA ILE A 495 7.34 12.29 -32.45
C ILE A 495 8.68 12.08 -33.17
N SER A 496 8.67 11.75 -34.47
CA SER A 496 9.89 11.54 -35.25
C SER A 496 10.77 12.79 -35.42
N THR A 497 10.22 13.98 -35.14
CA THR A 497 10.93 15.27 -35.20
C THR A 497 11.47 15.73 -33.84
N ALA A 498 11.33 14.94 -32.77
CA ALA A 498 11.79 15.27 -31.43
C ALA A 498 13.31 15.36 -31.37
N SER A 499 13.85 16.55 -31.60
CA SER A 499 15.28 16.86 -31.68
C SER A 499 15.52 18.20 -30.97
N PHE A 500 16.51 18.23 -30.09
CA PHE A 500 16.82 19.40 -29.25
C PHE A 500 18.27 19.83 -29.45
N GLU A 501 18.53 21.13 -29.46
CA GLU A 501 19.87 21.69 -29.69
C GLU A 501 20.86 21.29 -28.57
N GLY A 502 22.14 21.17 -28.94
CA GLY A 502 23.17 20.51 -28.14
C GLY A 502 24.06 21.42 -27.27
N ASP A 503 24.64 20.79 -26.24
CA ASP A 503 25.63 21.27 -25.25
C ASP A 503 25.12 22.08 -24.04
N ASP A 504 23.88 21.80 -23.62
CA ASP A 504 23.38 22.34 -22.35
C ASP A 504 23.86 21.51 -21.14
N GLU A 505 25.03 21.84 -20.60
CA GLU A 505 25.54 21.26 -19.36
C GLU A 505 24.55 21.38 -18.18
N ARG A 506 23.56 22.28 -18.24
CA ARG A 506 22.55 22.42 -17.19
C ARG A 506 21.67 21.17 -17.06
N LEU A 507 21.52 20.36 -18.11
CA LEU A 507 20.79 19.09 -18.05
C LEU A 507 21.42 18.10 -17.04
N ASN A 508 22.73 18.20 -16.80
CA ASN A 508 23.41 17.38 -15.81
C ASN A 508 23.07 17.76 -14.36
N ARG A 509 22.41 18.91 -14.13
CA ARG A 509 21.94 19.35 -12.80
C ARG A 509 20.68 18.61 -12.36
N ILE A 510 19.92 18.06 -13.30
CA ILE A 510 18.68 17.33 -13.01
C ILE A 510 19.05 15.89 -12.67
N LYS A 511 18.67 15.43 -11.47
CA LYS A 511 18.76 14.02 -11.10
C LYS A 511 17.91 13.21 -12.07
N ARG A 512 18.51 12.21 -12.73
CA ARG A 512 17.80 11.31 -13.64
C ARG A 512 17.73 9.93 -13.03
N VAL A 513 16.57 9.31 -13.09
CA VAL A 513 16.36 7.92 -12.66
C VAL A 513 15.75 7.17 -13.80
N PHE A 514 16.26 5.99 -14.11
CA PHE A 514 15.68 5.10 -15.11
C PHE A 514 15.09 3.88 -14.41
N ILE A 515 13.84 3.55 -14.70
CA ILE A 515 13.16 2.35 -14.24
C ILE A 515 12.97 1.44 -15.44
N LYS A 516 13.78 0.37 -15.50
CA LYS A 516 13.82 -0.61 -16.57
C LYS A 516 12.77 -1.70 -16.36
N THR A 517 12.01 -2.00 -17.41
CA THR A 517 11.02 -3.09 -17.46
C THR A 517 11.65 -4.33 -18.11
N GLU A 518 11.74 -5.44 -17.38
CA GLU A 518 12.50 -6.62 -17.84
C GLU A 518 11.75 -7.49 -18.86
N ARG A 519 10.42 -7.41 -18.92
CA ARG A 519 9.58 -8.19 -19.85
C ARG A 519 8.89 -7.31 -20.87
N ASP A 520 9.53 -6.22 -21.26
CA ASP A 520 8.99 -5.27 -22.20
C ASP A 520 8.99 -5.82 -23.63
N HIS A 521 7.81 -5.95 -24.24
CA HIS A 521 7.66 -6.39 -25.62
C HIS A 521 7.45 -5.23 -26.60
N MET A 522 7.38 -4.00 -26.10
CA MET A 522 7.19 -2.79 -26.88
C MET A 522 8.53 -2.07 -27.07
N LEU A 523 9.22 -1.77 -25.97
CA LEU A 523 10.56 -1.19 -25.94
C LEU A 523 11.53 -2.20 -25.35
N ASP A 524 12.21 -2.95 -26.23
CA ASP A 524 13.03 -4.10 -25.85
C ASP A 524 14.05 -3.74 -24.75
N PRO A 525 14.26 -4.60 -23.73
CA PRO A 525 15.22 -4.33 -22.66
C PRO A 525 16.63 -3.96 -23.16
N GLN A 526 17.06 -4.46 -24.33
CA GLN A 526 18.33 -4.06 -24.95
C GLN A 526 18.30 -2.62 -25.48
N GLN A 527 17.17 -2.15 -26.01
CA GLN A 527 17.00 -0.75 -26.39
C GLN A 527 17.10 0.15 -25.14
N GLN A 528 16.49 -0.27 -24.03
CA GLN A 528 16.59 0.43 -22.74
C GLN A 528 18.06 0.49 -22.26
N ASP A 529 18.78 -0.64 -22.30
CA ASP A 529 20.20 -0.71 -21.94
C ASP A 529 21.09 0.17 -22.83
N SER A 530 20.82 0.23 -24.14
CA SER A 530 21.52 1.13 -25.07
C SER A 530 21.38 2.59 -24.68
N MET A 531 20.16 3.03 -24.34
CA MET A 531 19.91 4.42 -23.91
C MET A 531 20.59 4.73 -22.57
N ILE A 532 20.49 3.83 -21.58
CA ILE A 532 21.18 3.97 -20.28
C ILE A 532 22.70 4.10 -20.49
N LYS A 533 23.28 3.31 -21.40
CA LYS A 533 24.71 3.38 -21.71
C LYS A 533 25.10 4.67 -22.42
N LYS A 534 24.26 5.17 -23.35
CA LYS A 534 24.50 6.43 -24.09
C LYS A 534 24.41 7.65 -23.18
N TRP A 535 23.48 7.65 -22.23
CA TRP A 535 23.28 8.75 -21.28
C TRP A 535 23.05 8.24 -19.86
N PRO A 536 24.13 7.92 -19.12
CA PRO A 536 24.03 7.35 -17.78
C PRO A 536 23.18 8.22 -16.84
N PRO A 537 22.11 7.67 -16.22
CA PRO A 537 21.33 8.35 -15.21
C PRO A 537 22.03 8.29 -13.85
N SER A 538 21.50 9.02 -12.87
CA SER A 538 21.98 8.98 -11.49
C SER A 538 21.69 7.64 -10.81
N GLU A 539 20.59 6.99 -11.19
CA GLU A 539 20.17 5.69 -10.66
C GLU A 539 19.45 4.89 -11.75
N VAL A 540 19.65 3.57 -11.75
CA VAL A 540 18.90 2.61 -12.56
C VAL A 540 18.22 1.64 -11.60
N LEU A 541 16.90 1.52 -11.73
CA LEU A 541 16.05 0.59 -11.00
C LEU A 541 15.45 -0.39 -12.00
N GLU A 542 15.15 -1.60 -11.56
CA GLU A 542 14.59 -2.67 -12.39
C GLU A 542 13.24 -3.12 -11.83
N ILE A 543 12.31 -3.44 -12.72
CA ILE A 543 11.00 -3.99 -12.39
C ILE A 543 10.66 -5.13 -13.37
N ASP A 544 10.28 -6.29 -12.82
CA ASP A 544 10.01 -7.51 -13.59
C ASP A 544 8.58 -7.51 -14.17
N THR A 545 8.31 -6.57 -15.08
CA THR A 545 6.98 -6.31 -15.67
C THR A 545 7.01 -6.15 -17.18
N ASP A 546 5.81 -6.11 -17.74
CA ASP A 546 5.52 -5.67 -19.11
C ASP A 546 5.81 -4.16 -19.29
N HIS A 547 5.50 -3.66 -20.49
CA HIS A 547 5.63 -2.24 -20.83
C HIS A 547 4.73 -1.34 -20.00
N SER A 548 3.68 -1.86 -19.35
CA SER A 548 2.69 -1.10 -18.59
C SER A 548 2.77 -1.38 -17.08
N PRO A 549 3.89 -1.07 -16.41
CA PRO A 549 4.05 -1.33 -14.97
C PRO A 549 3.01 -0.58 -14.11
N PHE A 550 2.43 0.50 -14.63
CA PHE A 550 1.32 1.21 -14.00
C PHE A 550 0.00 0.41 -13.97
N PHE A 551 -0.12 -0.67 -14.74
CA PHE A 551 -1.22 -1.63 -14.68
C PHE A 551 -0.81 -2.96 -14.04
N SER A 552 0.32 -3.54 -14.47
CA SER A 552 0.76 -4.88 -14.06
C SER A 552 1.34 -4.93 -12.65
N ALA A 553 2.04 -3.88 -12.19
CA ALA A 553 2.62 -3.82 -10.85
C ALA A 553 2.64 -2.39 -10.26
N PRO A 554 1.46 -1.74 -10.12
CA PRO A 554 1.36 -0.33 -9.73
C PRO A 554 1.99 -0.01 -8.37
N GLU A 555 1.85 -0.90 -7.38
CA GLU A 555 2.42 -0.74 -6.04
C GLU A 555 3.95 -0.85 -6.04
N GLN A 556 4.49 -1.78 -6.83
CA GLN A 556 5.93 -1.95 -6.95
C GLN A 556 6.56 -0.75 -7.67
N LEU A 557 5.94 -0.30 -8.77
CA LEU A 557 6.36 0.93 -9.46
C LEU A 557 6.29 2.15 -8.53
N PHE A 558 5.20 2.29 -7.77
CA PHE A 558 5.05 3.36 -6.77
C PHE A 558 6.20 3.33 -5.76
N ASN A 559 6.52 2.17 -5.19
CA ASN A 559 7.59 2.03 -4.21
C ASN A 559 8.97 2.37 -4.79
N LEU A 560 9.25 1.96 -6.03
CA LEU A 560 10.50 2.30 -6.72
C LEU A 560 10.61 3.81 -6.98
N ILE A 561 9.54 4.44 -7.45
CA ILE A 561 9.52 5.89 -7.67
C ILE A 561 9.74 6.61 -6.34
N VAL A 562 8.97 6.29 -5.29
CA VAL A 562 9.09 6.92 -3.97
C VAL A 562 10.48 6.74 -3.36
N LYS A 563 11.09 5.56 -3.50
CA LYS A 563 12.46 5.31 -3.05
C LYS A 563 13.47 6.23 -3.73
N SER A 564 13.19 6.64 -4.97
CA SER A 564 14.09 7.49 -5.77
C SER A 564 13.90 8.99 -5.55
N LEU A 565 12.80 9.41 -4.90
CA LEU A 565 12.50 10.82 -4.55
C LEU A 565 13.28 11.24 -3.31
#